data_AF-I1PTW2-F1
#
_entry.id   AF-I1PTW2-F1
#
_cell.length_a   1.000
_cell.length_b   1.000
_cell.length_c   1.000
_cell.angle_alpha   90.00
_cell.angle_beta   90.00
_cell.angle_gamma   90.00
#
_symmetry.space_group_name_H-M   'P 1'
#
loop_
_entity.id
_entity.type
_entity.pdbx_description
1 polymer ?
#
loop_
_entity_poly.entity_id
_entity_poly.type
_entity_poly.pdbx_seq_one_letter_code
_entity_poly.pdbx_strand_id
1 'polypeptide(L)'
;MSFLLKTRSESDKPKSPSSEELQQKQGRVSGKEQIKHFVYLLESLAMNSADEQEEHVTWLIDLRGWSISSTPLSTSRESMHIVQNYYPGIIAVAILSNTPRIFESFWKIIKHFLEAKMSEKVKFLYTNNPENHKIVSEMFDMDLLETAFGGRNSITIDIDNYAERMRRSDLARGVLIIQTDINLISRHH
;
A
#
# COMPACT_ATOMS: atom_id res chain seq x y z
N MET A 1 -5.80 -7.06 3.42
CA MET A 1 -4.40 -6.58 3.52
C MET A 1 -4.40 -5.05 3.41
N SER A 2 -4.06 -4.34 4.48
CA SER A 2 -3.90 -2.87 4.47
C SER A 2 -2.50 -2.53 3.97
N PHE A 3 -2.39 -1.76 2.88
CA PHE A 3 -1.11 -1.21 2.42
C PHE A 3 -0.84 0.10 3.15
N LEU A 4 -0.05 -0.01 4.23
CA LEU A 4 0.38 1.11 5.04
C LEU A 4 1.64 1.73 4.42
N LEU A 5 1.46 2.74 3.54
CA LEU A 5 2.53 3.71 3.27
C LEU A 5 2.64 4.65 4.48
N LYS A 6 3.29 4.18 5.56
CA LYS A 6 3.62 5.04 6.70
C LYS A 6 4.74 5.99 6.29
N THR A 7 4.43 7.23 5.95
CA THR A 7 5.43 8.30 5.96
C THR A 7 5.55 8.80 7.41
N ARG A 8 6.65 8.44 8.08
CA ARG A 8 6.97 8.89 9.44
C ARG A 8 7.20 10.41 9.41
N SER A 9 6.24 11.17 9.91
CA SER A 9 6.44 12.54 10.40
C SER A 9 6.80 12.46 11.88
N GLU A 10 8.00 12.95 12.21
CA GLU A 10 8.60 12.88 13.54
C GLU A 10 8.28 14.16 14.32
N SER A 11 7.59 14.05 15.47
CA SER A 11 7.48 15.10 16.48
C SER A 11 6.95 14.49 17.78
N ASP A 12 7.86 14.08 18.65
CA ASP A 12 7.85 14.20 20.13
C ASP A 12 8.43 12.98 20.85
N LYS A 13 9.70 13.11 21.28
CA LYS A 13 10.20 12.79 22.64
C LYS A 13 11.71 13.10 22.78
N PRO A 14 12.20 13.39 24.00
CA PRO A 14 13.53 13.96 24.23
C PRO A 14 14.67 12.94 24.10
N LYS A 15 15.83 13.47 23.67
CA LYS A 15 17.04 12.76 23.24
C LYS A 15 17.76 12.03 24.38
N SER A 16 18.15 10.78 24.12
CA SER A 16 19.30 10.12 24.78
C SER A 16 20.43 9.93 23.75
N PRO A 17 21.72 9.94 24.15
CA PRO A 17 22.83 10.25 23.23
C PRO A 17 23.29 9.09 22.34
N SER A 18 22.59 7.96 22.30
CA SER A 18 22.96 6.79 21.48
C SER A 18 22.24 6.72 20.13
N SER A 19 21.28 7.62 19.89
CA SER A 19 20.44 7.64 18.69
C SER A 19 21.07 8.37 17.50
N GLU A 20 22.07 9.23 17.72
CA GLU A 20 22.65 10.09 16.68
C GLU A 20 23.62 9.32 15.75
N GLU A 21 24.30 8.28 16.24
CA GLU A 21 25.19 7.45 15.40
C GLU A 21 24.44 6.48 14.48
N LEU A 22 23.21 6.08 14.84
CA LEU A 22 22.33 5.28 13.98
C LEU A 22 21.50 6.14 13.00
N GLN A 23 21.47 7.46 13.16
CA GLN A 23 20.71 8.40 12.30
C GLN A 23 21.40 8.70 10.97
N GLN A 24 22.71 8.41 10.81
CA GLN A 24 23.46 8.85 9.63
C GLN A 24 23.34 7.92 8.40
N LYS A 25 22.57 6.82 8.45
CA LYS A 25 22.60 5.79 7.39
C LYS A 25 21.25 5.41 6.74
N GLN A 26 20.25 6.28 6.76
CA GLN A 26 19.00 6.06 6.01
C GLN A 26 18.71 7.21 5.03
N GLY A 27 19.32 7.13 3.84
CA GLY A 27 18.97 8.02 2.73
C GLY A 27 17.55 7.76 2.23
N ARG A 28 16.85 8.82 1.82
CA ARG A 28 15.51 8.72 1.20
C ARG A 28 15.56 7.78 -0.01
N VAL A 29 14.74 6.73 -0.01
CA VAL A 29 14.58 5.81 -1.15
C VAL A 29 14.19 6.60 -2.40
N SER A 30 14.89 6.40 -3.52
CA SER A 30 14.62 7.14 -4.75
C SER A 30 13.21 6.86 -5.30
N GLY A 31 12.63 7.80 -6.05
CA GLY A 31 11.30 7.61 -6.65
C GLY A 31 11.22 6.37 -7.54
N LYS A 32 12.28 6.08 -8.31
CA LYS A 32 12.38 4.85 -9.13
C LYS A 32 12.30 3.58 -8.29
N GLU A 33 12.96 3.58 -7.15
CA GLU A 33 12.98 2.41 -6.26
C GLU A 33 11.63 2.24 -5.54
N GLN A 34 10.95 3.34 -5.20
CA GLN A 34 9.57 3.28 -4.71
C GLN A 34 8.61 2.69 -5.75
N ILE A 35 8.74 3.06 -7.03
CA ILE A 35 7.92 2.51 -8.11
C ILE A 35 8.18 1.01 -8.31
N LYS A 36 9.44 0.58 -8.33
CA LYS A 36 9.77 -0.86 -8.42
C LYS A 36 9.17 -1.65 -7.27
N HIS A 37 9.32 -1.16 -6.04
CA HIS A 37 8.73 -1.81 -4.88
C HIS A 37 7.20 -1.87 -4.99
N PHE A 38 6.57 -0.81 -5.47
CA PHE A 38 5.13 -0.79 -5.71
C PHE A 38 4.69 -1.85 -6.73
N VAL A 39 5.39 -1.98 -7.86
CA VAL A 39 5.12 -3.03 -8.86
C VAL A 39 5.30 -4.42 -8.25
N TYR A 40 6.35 -4.64 -7.48
CA TYR A 40 6.57 -5.91 -6.77
C TYR A 40 5.41 -6.28 -5.85
N LEU A 41 4.82 -5.31 -5.14
CA LEU A 41 3.64 -5.55 -4.31
C LEU A 41 2.40 -5.91 -5.15
N LEU A 42 2.20 -5.25 -6.30
CA LEU A 42 1.08 -5.55 -7.19
C LEU A 42 1.18 -6.96 -7.79
N GLU A 43 2.37 -7.33 -8.30
CA GLU A 43 2.66 -8.70 -8.75
C GLU A 43 2.41 -9.71 -7.63
N SER A 44 2.84 -9.37 -6.42
CA SER A 44 2.63 -10.24 -5.28
C SER A 44 1.16 -10.44 -4.92
N LEU A 45 0.30 -9.44 -5.14
CA LEU A 45 -1.14 -9.58 -4.95
C LEU A 45 -1.75 -10.45 -6.06
N ALA A 46 -1.42 -10.14 -7.32
CA ALA A 46 -1.99 -10.82 -8.48
C ALA A 46 -1.67 -12.32 -8.53
N MET A 47 -0.54 -12.75 -7.97
CA MET A 47 -0.19 -14.17 -7.90
C MET A 47 -0.84 -14.94 -6.75
N ASN A 48 -1.29 -14.24 -5.70
CA ASN A 48 -1.90 -14.87 -4.52
C ASN A 48 -3.42 -15.00 -4.64
N SER A 49 -4.04 -14.44 -5.68
CA SER A 49 -5.47 -14.57 -5.97
C SER A 49 -5.78 -15.92 -6.66
N ALA A 50 -5.43 -17.02 -6.00
CA ALA A 50 -5.49 -18.38 -6.56
C ALA A 50 -6.91 -18.92 -6.78
N ASP A 51 -7.96 -18.16 -6.45
CA ASP A 51 -9.35 -18.50 -6.75
C ASP A 51 -9.86 -17.71 -7.98
N GLU A 52 -10.64 -18.39 -8.83
CA GLU A 52 -11.18 -17.89 -10.12
C GLU A 52 -12.18 -16.72 -10.00
N GLN A 53 -12.35 -16.15 -8.81
CA GLN A 53 -13.14 -14.95 -8.58
C GLN A 53 -12.21 -13.73 -8.68
N GLU A 54 -12.63 -12.69 -9.39
CA GLU A 54 -11.88 -11.43 -9.46
C GLU A 54 -11.67 -10.87 -8.04
N GLU A 55 -10.55 -11.21 -7.41
CA GLU A 55 -10.21 -10.75 -6.06
C GLU A 55 -9.74 -9.31 -6.15
N HIS A 56 -10.70 -8.39 -6.08
CA HIS A 56 -10.42 -6.98 -5.92
C HIS A 56 -9.96 -6.70 -4.49
N VAL A 57 -8.88 -5.94 -4.33
CA VAL A 57 -8.36 -5.53 -3.01
C VAL A 57 -8.96 -4.20 -2.56
N THR A 58 -9.27 -4.11 -1.27
CA THR A 58 -9.55 -2.82 -0.62
C THR A 58 -8.27 -2.27 -0.01
N TRP A 59 -7.87 -1.08 -0.45
CA TRP A 59 -6.73 -0.37 0.13
C TRP A 59 -7.18 0.54 1.26
N LEU A 60 -6.40 0.58 2.33
CA LEU A 60 -6.60 1.46 3.46
C LEU A 60 -5.27 2.12 3.80
N ILE A 61 -5.19 3.42 3.56
CA ILE A 61 -3.96 4.22 3.61
C ILE A 61 -4.08 5.26 4.72
N ASP A 62 -3.09 5.34 5.59
CA ASP A 62 -3.04 6.32 6.70
C ASP A 62 -2.27 7.57 6.26
N LEU A 63 -2.97 8.70 6.16
CA LEU A 63 -2.39 9.98 5.77
C LEU A 63 -2.02 10.88 6.97
N ARG A 64 -1.97 10.35 8.20
CA ARG A 64 -1.43 11.09 9.35
C ARG A 64 0.01 11.54 9.07
N GLY A 65 0.26 12.83 9.24
CA GLY A 65 1.58 13.42 8.99
C GLY A 65 1.93 13.56 7.50
N TRP A 66 0.97 13.31 6.59
CA TRP A 66 1.20 13.50 5.17
C TRP A 66 1.57 14.96 4.84
N SER A 67 2.57 15.11 3.98
CA SER A 67 3.00 16.40 3.44
C SER A 67 3.23 16.29 1.94
N ILE A 68 3.15 17.41 1.23
CA ILE A 68 3.32 17.42 -0.23
C ILE A 68 4.72 16.96 -0.67
N SER A 69 5.75 17.22 0.16
CA SER A 69 7.12 16.79 -0.11
C SER A 69 7.32 15.28 0.06
N SER A 70 6.46 14.61 0.83
CA SER A 70 6.49 13.16 1.04
C SER A 70 5.99 12.38 -0.18
N THR A 71 5.15 12.99 -1.02
CA THR A 71 4.47 12.34 -2.15
C THR A 71 4.69 13.13 -3.43
N PRO A 72 5.83 12.95 -4.13
CA PRO A 72 6.12 13.67 -5.36
C PRO A 72 5.07 13.38 -6.44
N LEU A 73 4.59 14.45 -7.10
CA LEU A 73 3.55 14.35 -8.14
C LEU A 73 3.94 13.40 -9.29
N SER A 74 5.22 13.38 -9.67
CA SER A 74 5.73 12.47 -10.71
C SER A 74 5.55 11.01 -10.33
N THR A 75 5.95 10.64 -9.11
CA THR A 75 5.79 9.28 -8.58
C THR A 75 4.32 8.90 -8.44
N SER A 76 3.47 9.79 -7.91
CA SER A 76 2.03 9.51 -7.82
C SER A 76 1.40 9.29 -9.19
N ARG A 77 1.75 10.12 -10.19
CA ARG A 77 1.24 9.96 -11.56
C ARG A 77 1.68 8.64 -12.16
N GLU A 78 2.95 8.26 -11.96
CA GLU A 78 3.48 6.99 -12.46
C GLU A 78 2.83 5.78 -11.79
N SER A 79 2.68 5.80 -10.45
CA SER A 79 1.95 4.75 -9.72
C SER A 79 0.51 4.59 -10.21
N MET A 80 -0.21 5.69 -10.39
CA MET A 80 -1.59 5.66 -10.90
C MET A 80 -1.66 5.14 -12.33
N HIS A 81 -0.75 5.57 -13.19
CA HIS A 81 -0.64 5.08 -14.57
C HIS A 81 -0.39 3.57 -14.60
N ILE A 82 0.45 3.04 -13.71
CA ILE A 82 0.70 1.59 -13.59
C ILE A 82 -0.59 0.85 -13.22
N VAL A 83 -1.25 1.27 -12.13
CA VAL A 83 -2.47 0.58 -11.65
C VAL A 83 -3.56 0.57 -12.72
N GLN A 84 -3.86 1.73 -13.32
CA GLN A 84 -5.02 1.82 -14.21
C GLN A 84 -4.82 1.09 -15.55
N ASN A 85 -3.58 1.03 -16.06
CA ASN A 85 -3.30 0.49 -17.40
C ASN A 85 -2.76 -0.95 -17.38
N TYR A 86 -2.07 -1.36 -16.30
CA TYR A 86 -1.42 -2.68 -16.24
C TYR A 86 -2.06 -3.62 -15.23
N TYR A 87 -2.74 -3.09 -14.20
CA TYR A 87 -3.50 -3.89 -13.23
C TYR A 87 -4.95 -3.38 -13.12
N PRO A 88 -5.67 -3.24 -14.25
CA PRO A 88 -7.04 -2.75 -14.23
C PRO A 88 -7.90 -3.70 -13.40
N GLY A 89 -8.78 -3.14 -12.58
CA GLY A 89 -9.69 -3.94 -11.76
C GLY A 89 -9.11 -4.39 -10.42
N ILE A 90 -7.80 -4.34 -10.17
CA ILE A 90 -7.26 -4.88 -8.91
C ILE A 90 -7.78 -4.16 -7.66
N ILE A 91 -8.11 -2.85 -7.74
CA ILE A 91 -8.64 -2.09 -6.61
C ILE A 91 -10.17 -2.12 -6.62
N ALA A 92 -10.79 -2.59 -5.53
CA ALA A 92 -12.22 -2.43 -5.28
C ALA A 92 -12.52 -1.00 -4.82
N VAL A 93 -11.85 -0.61 -3.74
CA VAL A 93 -12.00 0.68 -3.06
C VAL A 93 -10.63 1.07 -2.48
N ALA A 94 -10.30 2.36 -2.53
CA ALA A 94 -9.13 2.92 -1.83
C ALA A 94 -9.60 3.95 -0.79
N ILE A 95 -9.37 3.65 0.48
CA ILE A 95 -9.79 4.46 1.61
C ILE A 95 -8.58 5.23 2.15
N LEU A 96 -8.67 6.55 2.10
CA LEU A 96 -7.66 7.47 2.61
C LEU A 96 -8.08 7.93 4.01
N SER A 97 -7.48 7.34 5.03
CA SER A 97 -7.77 7.60 6.44
C SER A 97 -6.91 8.73 7.01
N ASN A 98 -7.46 9.43 8.00
CA ASN A 98 -6.84 10.59 8.64
C ASN A 98 -6.39 11.65 7.62
N THR A 99 -7.19 11.87 6.57
CA THR A 99 -6.79 12.72 5.45
C THR A 99 -6.70 14.18 5.89
N PRO A 100 -5.56 14.87 5.70
CA PRO A 100 -5.48 16.30 5.96
C PRO A 100 -6.24 17.07 4.87
N ARG A 101 -6.96 18.14 5.23
CA ARG A 101 -7.79 18.93 4.28
C ARG A 101 -7.03 19.42 3.04
N ILE A 102 -5.75 19.76 3.20
CA ILE A 102 -4.89 20.20 2.09
C ILE A 102 -4.69 19.11 1.01
N PHE A 103 -4.87 17.83 1.37
CA PHE A 103 -4.78 16.71 0.42
C PHE A 103 -5.86 16.80 -0.66
N GLU A 104 -7.03 17.36 -0.38
CA GLU A 104 -8.09 17.49 -1.40
C GLU A 104 -7.62 18.28 -2.63
N SER A 105 -6.84 19.34 -2.42
CA SER A 105 -6.23 20.13 -3.51
C SER A 105 -5.22 19.31 -4.31
N PHE A 106 -4.40 18.51 -3.62
CA PHE A 106 -3.47 17.59 -4.26
C PHE A 106 -4.22 16.53 -5.08
N TRP A 107 -5.28 15.94 -4.51
CA TRP A 107 -6.12 14.96 -5.18
C TRP A 107 -6.79 15.52 -6.43
N LYS A 108 -7.28 16.77 -6.39
CA LYS A 108 -7.82 17.44 -7.58
C LYS A 108 -6.82 17.46 -8.73
N ILE A 109 -5.53 17.67 -8.47
CA ILE A 109 -4.48 17.62 -9.50
C ILE A 109 -4.33 16.19 -10.01
N ILE A 110 -4.17 15.21 -9.11
CA ILE A 110 -4.01 13.79 -9.47
C ILE A 110 -5.17 13.25 -10.32
N LYS A 111 -6.40 13.64 -10.00
CA LYS A 111 -7.60 13.21 -10.73
C LYS A 111 -7.56 13.51 -12.23
N HIS A 112 -6.85 14.54 -12.67
CA HIS A 112 -6.73 14.85 -14.11
C HIS A 112 -5.99 13.74 -14.89
N PHE A 113 -5.22 12.90 -14.20
CA PHE A 113 -4.49 11.79 -14.79
C PHE A 113 -5.23 10.44 -14.66
N LEU A 114 -6.38 10.42 -13.99
CA LEU A 114 -7.16 9.21 -13.71
C LEU A 114 -8.36 9.08 -14.63
N GLU A 115 -8.69 7.85 -15.00
CA GLU A 115 -10.01 7.56 -15.55
C GLU A 115 -11.10 7.79 -14.49
N ALA A 116 -12.29 8.23 -14.92
CA ALA A 116 -13.41 8.52 -14.03
C ALA A 116 -13.71 7.35 -13.07
N LYS A 117 -13.77 6.13 -13.61
CA LYS A 117 -14.01 4.88 -12.86
C LYS A 117 -12.99 4.61 -11.75
N MET A 118 -11.74 5.10 -11.88
CA MET A 118 -10.72 4.94 -10.85
C MET A 118 -10.90 6.00 -9.76
N SER A 119 -11.23 7.24 -10.14
CA SER A 119 -11.44 8.32 -9.19
C SER A 119 -12.63 8.08 -8.26
N GLU A 120 -13.66 7.38 -8.75
CA GLU A 120 -14.86 6.98 -7.98
C GLU A 120 -14.58 5.93 -6.90
N LYS A 121 -13.48 5.18 -7.03
CA LYS A 121 -13.07 4.15 -6.06
C LYS A 121 -12.42 4.75 -4.81
N VAL A 122 -12.07 6.04 -4.81
CA VAL A 122 -11.34 6.68 -3.71
C VAL A 122 -12.31 7.30 -2.71
N LYS A 123 -12.23 6.88 -1.45
CA LYS A 123 -13.01 7.40 -0.32
C LYS A 123 -12.10 8.14 0.67
N PHE A 124 -12.52 9.33 1.07
CA PHE A 124 -11.82 10.16 2.05
C PHE A 124 -12.44 10.02 3.43
N LEU A 125 -11.63 9.65 4.42
CA LEU A 125 -12.01 9.63 5.83
C LEU A 125 -11.21 10.71 6.58
N TYR A 126 -11.91 11.76 7.01
CA TYR A 126 -11.35 12.87 7.79
C TYR A 126 -11.33 12.60 9.30
N THR A 127 -10.29 13.01 10.00
CA THR A 127 -10.20 12.87 11.46
C THR A 127 -11.44 13.44 12.16
N ASN A 128 -11.96 12.74 13.17
CA ASN A 128 -13.12 13.13 14.01
C ASN A 128 -14.49 13.19 13.30
N ASN A 129 -14.67 12.52 12.16
CA ASN A 129 -16.00 12.34 11.56
C ASN A 129 -16.62 11.00 12.00
N PRO A 130 -17.75 10.98 12.74
CA PRO A 130 -18.39 9.75 13.20
C PRO A 130 -18.86 8.84 12.05
N GLU A 131 -19.24 9.41 10.89
CA GLU A 131 -19.64 8.63 9.70
C GLU A 131 -18.50 7.77 9.15
N ASN A 132 -17.23 8.15 9.40
CA ASN A 132 -16.09 7.34 8.96
C ASN A 132 -16.01 6.01 9.71
N HIS A 133 -16.39 6.00 10.99
CA HIS A 133 -16.35 4.79 11.79
C HIS A 133 -17.32 3.76 11.23
N LYS A 134 -18.49 4.22 10.77
CA LYS A 134 -19.49 3.38 10.10
C LYS A 134 -18.92 2.75 8.83
N ILE A 135 -18.35 3.55 7.92
CA ILE A 135 -17.76 3.05 6.67
C ILE A 135 -16.69 1.97 6.94
N VAL A 136 -15.80 2.20 7.91
CA VAL A 136 -14.75 1.24 8.26
C VAL A 136 -15.35 -0.03 8.87
N SER A 137 -16.31 0.10 9.80
CA SER A 137 -16.95 -1.04 10.46
C SER A 137 -17.80 -1.91 9.53
N GLU A 138 -18.37 -1.32 8.47
CA GLU A 138 -19.13 -2.05 7.45
C GLU A 138 -18.22 -2.81 6.47
N MET A 139 -16.97 -2.36 6.30
CA MET A 139 -16.03 -2.91 5.32
C MET A 139 -14.98 -3.86 5.92
N PHE A 140 -14.71 -3.76 7.23
CA PHE A 140 -13.64 -4.51 7.88
C PHE A 140 -14.08 -5.14 9.20
N ASP A 141 -13.52 -6.31 9.50
CA ASP A 141 -13.59 -6.88 10.84
C ASP A 141 -12.76 -6.01 11.81
N MET A 142 -13.47 -5.38 12.75
CA MET A 142 -12.88 -4.45 13.70
C MET A 142 -11.96 -5.13 14.72
N ASP A 143 -12.08 -6.43 14.98
CA ASP A 143 -11.16 -7.17 15.87
C ASP A 143 -9.84 -7.50 15.18
N LEU A 144 -9.85 -7.60 13.85
CA LEU A 144 -8.65 -7.84 13.05
C LEU A 144 -7.97 -6.54 12.62
N LEU A 145 -8.74 -5.46 12.45
CA LEU A 145 -8.24 -4.16 12.01
C LEU A 145 -7.40 -3.48 13.09
N GLU A 146 -6.26 -2.92 12.69
CA GLU A 146 -5.36 -2.19 13.59
C GLU A 146 -6.02 -0.93 14.17
N THR A 147 -5.70 -0.65 15.44
CA THR A 147 -6.05 0.60 16.14
C THR A 147 -5.59 1.85 15.39
N ALA A 148 -4.50 1.76 14.62
CA ALA A 148 -4.05 2.84 13.75
C ALA A 148 -5.12 3.30 12.74
N PHE A 149 -6.05 2.42 12.37
CA PHE A 149 -7.17 2.70 11.46
C PHE A 149 -8.54 2.73 12.15
N GLY A 150 -8.56 2.74 13.49
CA GLY A 150 -9.79 2.76 14.29
C GLY A 150 -10.34 1.37 14.64
N GLY A 151 -9.61 0.30 14.36
CA GLY A 151 -9.94 -1.06 14.82
C GLY A 151 -9.55 -1.33 16.28
N ARG A 152 -9.71 -2.57 16.72
CA ARG A 152 -9.45 -3.04 18.09
C ARG A 152 -8.16 -3.85 18.21
N ASN A 153 -7.51 -4.19 17.10
CA ASN A 153 -6.25 -4.90 17.13
C ASN A 153 -5.10 -3.95 17.51
N SER A 154 -4.50 -4.20 18.68
CA SER A 154 -3.32 -3.45 19.16
C SER A 154 -2.00 -4.10 18.76
N ILE A 155 -2.02 -5.26 18.13
CA ILE A 155 -0.81 -5.92 17.64
C ILE A 155 -0.28 -5.12 16.47
N THR A 156 0.88 -4.50 16.66
CA THR A 156 1.60 -3.81 15.60
C THR A 156 2.14 -4.82 14.59
N ILE A 157 2.16 -4.45 13.31
CA ILE A 157 2.75 -5.26 12.25
C ILE A 157 4.18 -5.67 12.65
N ASP A 158 4.41 -6.97 12.77
CA ASP A 158 5.74 -7.55 12.90
C ASP A 158 6.39 -7.54 11.52
N ILE A 159 7.26 -6.54 11.30
CA ILE A 159 7.95 -6.33 10.02
C ILE A 159 8.88 -7.50 9.69
N ASP A 160 9.47 -8.15 10.68
CA ASP A 160 10.37 -9.28 10.46
C ASP A 160 9.59 -10.51 10.00
N ASN A 161 8.45 -10.78 10.65
CA ASN A 161 7.53 -11.83 10.22
C ASN A 161 6.98 -11.58 8.81
N TYR A 162 6.59 -10.34 8.51
CA TYR A 162 6.13 -9.94 7.18
C TYR A 162 7.23 -10.15 6.14
N ALA A 163 8.45 -9.65 6.39
CA ALA A 163 9.57 -9.80 5.48
C ALA A 163 9.90 -11.28 5.22
N GLU A 164 9.83 -12.11 6.24
CA GLU A 164 10.05 -13.55 6.12
C GLU A 164 8.97 -14.23 5.26
N ARG A 165 7.70 -13.85 5.41
CA ARG A 165 6.62 -14.32 4.53
C ARG A 165 6.86 -13.93 3.07
N MET A 166 7.29 -12.68 2.81
CA MET A 166 7.60 -12.22 1.46
C MET A 166 8.76 -13.02 0.84
N ARG A 167 9.84 -13.27 1.59
CA ARG A 167 10.96 -14.11 1.11
C ARG A 167 10.51 -15.53 0.77
N ARG A 168 9.67 -16.15 1.61
CA ARG A 168 9.13 -17.48 1.35
C ARG A 168 8.28 -17.50 0.08
N SER A 169 7.45 -16.47 -0.12
CA SER A 169 6.68 -16.31 -1.35
C SER A 169 7.58 -16.17 -2.58
N ASP A 170 8.68 -15.43 -2.48
CA ASP A 170 9.65 -15.26 -3.58
C ASP A 170 10.36 -16.56 -3.92
N LEU A 171 10.74 -17.35 -2.91
CA LEU A 171 11.30 -18.69 -3.12
C LEU A 171 10.30 -19.61 -3.83
N ALA A 172 9.05 -19.62 -3.39
CA ALA A 172 7.99 -20.41 -4.02
C ALA A 172 7.76 -20.00 -5.48
N ARG A 173 7.77 -18.69 -5.79
CA ARG A 173 7.68 -18.19 -7.17
C ARG A 173 8.84 -18.66 -8.03
N GLY A 174 10.07 -18.57 -7.52
CA GLY A 174 11.25 -19.03 -8.23
C GLY A 174 11.16 -20.51 -8.60
N VAL A 175 10.67 -21.35 -7.69
CA VAL A 175 10.46 -22.78 -7.93
C VAL A 175 9.36 -23.04 -8.97
N LEU A 176 8.24 -22.30 -8.93
CA LEU A 176 7.14 -22.45 -9.89
C LEU A 176 7.56 -22.12 -11.33
N ILE A 177 8.36 -21.06 -11.51
CA ILE A 177 8.88 -20.65 -12.82
C ILE A 177 9.76 -21.77 -13.40
N ILE A 178 10.70 -22.29 -12.60
CA ILE A 178 11.60 -23.38 -13.01
C ILE A 178 10.79 -24.62 -13.41
N GLN A 179 9.76 -24.98 -12.64
CA GLN A 179 8.92 -26.14 -12.94
C GLN A 179 8.11 -25.96 -14.23
N THR A 180 7.64 -24.73 -14.50
CA THR A 180 6.90 -24.41 -15.73
C THR A 180 7.80 -24.51 -16.96
N ASP A 181 9.02 -23.99 -16.87
CA ASP A 181 10.01 -24.07 -17.95
C ASP A 181 10.40 -25.52 -18.26
N ILE A 182 10.63 -26.35 -17.22
CA ILE A 182 10.91 -27.79 -17.38
C ILE A 182 9.73 -28.49 -18.08
N ASN A 183 8.50 -28.19 -17.66
CA ASN A 183 7.31 -28.79 -18.24
C ASN A 183 7.13 -28.40 -19.71
N LEU A 184 7.41 -27.15 -20.08
CA LEU A 184 7.38 -26.67 -21.47
C LEU A 184 8.42 -27.37 -22.34
N ILE A 185 9.65 -27.55 -21.84
CA ILE A 185 10.71 -28.27 -22.56
C ILE A 185 10.32 -29.74 -22.78
N SER A 186 9.68 -30.39 -21.80
CA SER A 186 9.27 -31.80 -21.91
C SER A 186 8.12 -32.05 -22.89
N ARG A 187 7.28 -31.05 -23.18
CA ARG A 187 6.16 -31.17 -24.14
C ARG A 187 6.57 -30.98 -25.60
N HIS A 188 7.79 -30.53 -25.85
CA HIS A 188 8.35 -30.33 -27.19
C HIS A 188 9.31 -31.44 -27.64
N HIS A 189 9.35 -32.56 -26.91
CA HIS A 189 10.00 -33.82 -27.27
C HIS A 189 8.99 -34.96 -27.34
#